data_AF-A0A958A5A3-F1
#
_entry.id   AF-A0A958A5A3-F1
#
_cell.length_a   1.000
_cell.length_b   1.000
_cell.length_c   1.000
_cell.angle_alpha   90.00
_cell.angle_beta   90.00
_cell.angle_gamma   90.00
#
_symmetry.space_group_name_H-M   'P 1'
#
loop_
_entity.id
_entity.type
_entity.pdbx_description
1 polymer ?
#
loop_
_entity_poly.entity_id
_entity_poly.type
_entity_poly.pdbx_seq_one_letter_code
_entity_poly.pdbx_strand_id
1 'polypeptide(L)'
;PNQADPNSGELLLTIDQPYRNHNGGQLVFGPDGYLYIGMGDGGSANDPENRAQNLGALLGKILRLDVDNAAPYGVPADNPFVGNDQARPEIWSYGWRNPWRISFDRATGDMYVGDVGQNQYEEIDFEVAGAPGGQNYGWRLMEGLHCFNPSSCDPAALGLVLPVAEYDHGQGCSVTGGYAYRGQQFPNLDGIYFYGDYCTGLIWGLRREADGSWSQAQLLSSDRRISSFGEDETGEIYLVDQSGAILSIGGE
;
A
#
# COMPACT_ATOMS: atom_id res chain seq x y z
N PRO A 1 -12.38 26.97 -9.81
CA PRO A 1 -12.30 25.58 -9.30
C PRO A 1 -10.91 24.93 -9.45
N ASN A 2 -10.15 25.24 -10.52
CA ASN A 2 -8.86 24.59 -10.82
C ASN A 2 -7.64 25.40 -10.40
N GLN A 3 -7.76 26.28 -9.40
CA GLN A 3 -6.64 27.06 -8.87
C GLN A 3 -6.69 26.95 -7.34
N ALA A 4 -5.67 26.30 -6.78
CA ALA A 4 -5.47 26.27 -5.34
C ALA A 4 -4.97 27.64 -4.86
N ASP A 5 -5.39 28.07 -3.66
CA ASP A 5 -4.81 29.24 -3.00
C ASP A 5 -3.43 28.85 -2.46
N PRO A 6 -2.33 29.47 -2.91
CA PRO A 6 -0.99 29.14 -2.42
C PRO A 6 -0.80 29.39 -0.92
N ASN A 7 -1.69 30.15 -0.27
CA ASN A 7 -1.64 30.42 1.17
C ASN A 7 -2.52 29.50 2.01
N SER A 8 -3.26 28.56 1.39
CA SER A 8 -4.15 27.64 2.13
C SER A 8 -3.45 26.38 2.64
N GLY A 9 -2.12 26.30 2.54
CA GLY A 9 -1.36 25.16 3.02
C GLY A 9 -1.36 25.10 4.55
N GLU A 10 -1.70 23.94 5.10
CA GLU A 10 -1.64 23.64 6.53
C GLU A 10 -0.73 22.44 6.78
N LEU A 11 0.12 22.54 7.80
CA LEU A 11 0.96 21.43 8.22
C LEU A 11 0.16 20.49 9.13
N LEU A 12 -0.18 19.31 8.60
CA LEU A 12 -0.85 18.28 9.39
C LEU A 12 0.14 17.53 10.29
N LEU A 13 1.16 16.92 9.69
CA LEU A 13 2.07 16.01 10.38
C LEU A 13 3.47 16.09 9.77
N THR A 14 4.50 16.11 10.63
CA THR A 14 5.91 15.97 10.23
C THR A 14 6.46 14.67 10.82
N ILE A 15 7.09 13.87 9.96
CA ILE A 15 7.77 12.62 10.35
C ILE A 15 9.22 12.73 9.89
N ASP A 16 10.17 12.58 10.82
CA ASP A 16 11.59 12.61 10.50
C ASP A 16 11.97 11.40 9.65
N GLN A 17 12.57 11.65 8.48
CA GLN A 17 13.09 10.61 7.59
C GLN A 17 14.60 10.44 7.79
N PRO A 18 15.06 9.31 8.36
CA PRO A 18 16.45 9.14 8.77
C PRO A 18 17.38 8.76 7.62
N TYR A 19 16.87 8.13 6.56
CA TYR A 19 17.64 7.77 5.37
C TYR A 19 17.01 8.33 4.08
N ARG A 20 17.67 8.07 2.95
CA ARG A 20 17.34 8.67 1.64
C ARG A 20 16.25 7.93 0.85
N ASN A 21 15.74 6.82 1.38
CA ASN A 21 14.86 5.88 0.68
C ASN A 21 13.76 5.38 1.64
N HIS A 22 12.76 4.68 1.08
CA HIS A 22 11.58 4.16 1.78
C HIS A 22 10.79 5.26 2.48
N ASN A 23 10.53 6.33 1.74
CA ASN A 23 9.76 7.44 2.28
C ASN A 23 8.26 7.09 2.39
N GLY A 24 7.77 6.11 1.61
CA GLY A 24 6.35 5.98 1.33
C GLY A 24 5.80 7.29 0.75
N GLY A 25 4.72 7.77 1.34
CA GLY A 25 4.12 9.07 1.05
C GLY A 25 2.76 8.97 0.35
N GLN A 26 2.21 7.77 0.19
CA GLN A 26 0.88 7.62 -0.36
C GLN A 26 -0.16 8.23 0.59
N LEU A 27 -0.99 9.13 0.06
CA LEU A 27 -2.17 9.68 0.71
C LEU A 27 -3.42 9.16 0.02
N VAL A 28 -4.38 8.63 0.76
CA VAL A 28 -5.65 8.16 0.19
C VAL A 28 -6.74 8.27 1.25
N PHE A 29 -7.94 8.69 0.85
CA PHE A 29 -9.10 8.64 1.75
C PHE A 29 -9.73 7.26 1.72
N GLY A 30 -9.96 6.70 2.90
CA GLY A 30 -10.69 5.45 3.06
C GLY A 30 -12.19 5.62 2.81
N PRO A 31 -12.93 4.51 2.61
CA PRO A 31 -14.39 4.55 2.51
C PRO A 31 -15.09 5.03 3.79
N ASP A 32 -14.35 5.07 4.90
CA ASP A 32 -14.78 5.59 6.19
C ASP A 32 -14.58 7.11 6.34
N GLY A 33 -14.00 7.78 5.33
CA GLY A 33 -13.79 9.23 5.31
C GLY A 33 -12.49 9.69 5.95
N TYR A 34 -11.67 8.80 6.51
CA TYR A 34 -10.41 9.18 7.13
C TYR A 34 -9.25 9.20 6.13
N LEU A 35 -8.21 9.97 6.44
CA LEU A 35 -7.00 10.06 5.65
C LEU A 35 -6.04 8.92 6.04
N TYR A 36 -5.74 8.04 5.09
CA TYR A 36 -4.72 7.02 5.22
C TYR A 36 -3.39 7.49 4.63
N ILE A 37 -2.29 7.24 5.36
CA ILE A 37 -0.93 7.66 5.01
C ILE A 37 0.00 6.46 5.05
N GLY A 38 0.55 6.05 3.90
CA GLY A 38 1.56 4.99 3.82
C GLY A 38 2.95 5.54 4.09
N MET A 39 3.65 5.03 5.10
CA MET A 39 5.00 5.41 5.46
C MET A 39 5.93 4.20 5.44
N GLY A 40 7.01 4.27 4.67
CA GLY A 40 8.06 3.25 4.71
C GLY A 40 8.85 3.26 6.02
N ASP A 41 9.68 2.25 6.23
CA ASP A 41 10.47 1.99 7.44
C ASP A 41 11.55 3.05 7.76
N GLY A 42 11.68 4.05 6.88
CA GLY A 42 12.65 5.13 6.98
C GLY A 42 13.95 4.88 6.24
N GLY A 43 14.10 3.73 5.57
CA GLY A 43 15.17 3.40 4.66
C GLY A 43 16.32 2.62 5.28
N SER A 44 17.46 2.61 4.58
CA SER A 44 18.57 1.67 4.81
C SER A 44 18.19 0.21 4.53
N ALA A 45 19.14 -0.70 4.71
CA ALA A 45 18.93 -2.11 4.51
C ALA A 45 18.44 -2.79 5.80
N ASN A 46 17.41 -3.62 5.67
CA ASN A 46 16.92 -4.54 6.71
C ASN A 46 16.37 -3.85 7.97
N ASP A 47 15.80 -2.64 7.83
CA ASP A 47 15.24 -1.84 8.93
C ASP A 47 16.10 -1.89 10.22
N PRO A 48 17.30 -1.25 10.21
CA PRO A 48 18.29 -1.47 11.25
C PRO A 48 17.82 -1.04 12.64
N GLU A 49 16.93 -0.04 12.72
CA GLU A 49 16.33 0.44 13.96
C GLU A 49 15.00 -0.25 14.31
N ASN A 50 14.58 -1.25 13.53
CA ASN A 50 13.36 -2.03 13.75
C ASN A 50 12.10 -1.13 13.83
N ARG A 51 12.06 -0.06 13.02
CA ARG A 51 10.98 0.92 13.04
C ARG A 51 9.65 0.32 12.60
N ALA A 52 9.65 -0.58 11.62
CA ALA A 52 8.43 -1.19 11.11
C ALA A 52 7.68 -1.98 12.19
N GLN A 53 8.41 -2.64 13.10
CA GLN A 53 7.86 -3.36 14.25
C GLN A 53 7.70 -2.48 15.51
N ASN A 54 8.38 -1.34 15.59
CA ASN A 54 8.27 -0.42 16.72
C ASN A 54 6.99 0.44 16.62
N LEU A 55 6.02 0.17 17.50
CA LEU A 55 4.77 0.94 17.57
C LEU A 55 4.95 2.36 18.13
N GLY A 56 6.10 2.67 18.76
CA GLY A 56 6.44 4.02 19.20
C GLY A 56 6.91 4.95 18.07
N ALA A 57 7.07 4.44 16.85
CA ALA A 57 7.47 5.18 15.65
C ALA A 57 6.35 5.24 14.60
N LEU A 58 6.36 6.28 13.77
CA LEU A 58 5.41 6.47 12.66
C LEU A 58 5.93 5.94 11.31
N LEU A 59 7.10 5.30 11.30
CA LEU A 59 7.75 4.73 10.12
C LEU A 59 7.47 3.22 10.02
N GLY A 60 7.31 2.72 8.80
CA GLY A 60 6.89 1.34 8.49
C GLY A 60 5.46 1.09 8.96
N LYS A 61 4.57 2.04 8.66
CA LYS A 61 3.17 2.12 9.12
C LYS A 61 2.25 2.55 7.99
N ILE A 62 1.01 2.10 8.05
CA ILE A 62 -0.11 2.86 7.50
C ILE A 62 -0.73 3.61 8.68
N LEU A 63 -0.86 4.92 8.56
CA LEU A 63 -1.50 5.79 9.53
C LEU A 63 -2.93 6.10 9.10
N ARG A 64 -3.83 6.38 10.04
CA ARG A 64 -5.23 6.79 9.78
C ARG A 64 -5.58 7.99 10.65
N LEU A 65 -5.88 9.12 10.01
CA LEU A 65 -6.10 10.42 10.65
C LEU A 65 -7.50 10.97 10.34
N ASP A 66 -8.07 11.70 11.29
CA ASP A 66 -9.26 12.52 11.11
C ASP A 66 -8.84 13.97 10.80
N VAL A 67 -9.08 14.42 9.57
CA VAL A 67 -8.73 15.78 9.14
C VAL A 67 -9.90 16.74 9.15
N ASP A 68 -11.10 16.27 9.52
CA ASP A 68 -12.34 17.05 9.47
C ASP A 68 -12.76 17.55 10.86
N ASN A 69 -12.46 16.79 11.92
CA ASN A 69 -13.02 17.06 13.26
C ASN A 69 -12.01 17.58 14.30
N ALA A 70 -10.76 17.83 13.93
CA ALA A 70 -9.77 18.47 14.79
C ALA A 70 -8.65 19.15 13.98
N ALA A 71 -8.01 20.17 14.59
CA ALA A 71 -6.91 20.90 13.99
C ALA A 71 -5.60 20.66 14.78
N PRO A 72 -4.46 20.36 14.13
CA PRO A 72 -4.33 20.21 12.67
C PRO A 72 -4.91 18.88 12.17
N TYR A 73 -5.05 17.88 13.03
CA TYR A 73 -5.78 16.64 12.78
C TYR A 73 -6.22 16.02 14.13
N GLY A 74 -7.12 15.05 14.06
CA GLY A 74 -7.54 14.17 15.15
C GLY A 74 -7.15 12.73 14.88
N VAL A 75 -7.21 11.91 15.92
CA VAL A 75 -7.06 10.45 15.79
C VAL A 75 -8.45 9.83 15.95
N PRO A 76 -8.92 9.02 14.99
CA PRO A 76 -10.18 8.30 15.14
C PRO A 76 -10.21 7.48 16.43
N ALA A 77 -11.30 7.54 17.18
CA ALA A 77 -11.40 6.88 18.49
C ALA A 77 -11.35 5.35 18.39
N ASP A 78 -11.65 4.79 17.22
CA ASP A 78 -11.58 3.38 16.87
C ASP A 78 -10.21 2.96 16.29
N ASN A 79 -9.21 3.85 16.24
CA ASN A 79 -7.86 3.42 15.87
C ASN A 79 -7.32 2.37 16.86
N PRO A 80 -6.63 1.34 16.37
CA PRO A 80 -6.33 0.11 17.12
C PRO A 80 -5.37 0.31 18.29
N PHE A 81 -4.62 1.41 18.31
CA PHE A 81 -3.60 1.70 19.33
C PHE A 81 -3.95 2.88 20.24
N VAL A 82 -5.18 3.42 20.15
CA VAL A 82 -5.64 4.47 21.07
C VAL A 82 -5.62 3.95 22.51
N GLY A 83 -5.03 4.72 23.42
CA GLY A 83 -4.90 4.37 24.84
C GLY A 83 -3.73 3.44 25.18
N ASN A 84 -2.88 3.07 24.21
CA ASN A 84 -1.65 2.34 24.47
C ASN A 84 -0.46 3.30 24.60
N ASP A 85 0.07 3.45 25.82
CA ASP A 85 1.18 4.36 26.14
C ASP A 85 2.50 4.02 25.43
N GLN A 86 2.62 2.84 24.81
CA GLN A 86 3.81 2.40 24.07
C GLN A 86 3.64 2.48 22.56
N ALA A 87 2.48 2.96 22.08
CA ALA A 87 2.16 3.04 20.66
C ALA A 87 1.75 4.45 20.26
N ARG A 88 1.97 4.78 18.98
CA ARG A 88 1.44 6.00 18.39
C ARG A 88 -0.03 5.78 18.01
N PRO A 89 -0.95 6.61 18.51
CA PRO A 89 -2.38 6.39 18.28
C PRO A 89 -2.79 6.59 16.80
N GLU A 90 -1.96 7.26 15.99
CA GLU A 90 -2.15 7.43 14.55
C GLU A 90 -2.06 6.12 13.75
N ILE A 91 -1.44 5.07 14.31
CA ILE A 91 -1.16 3.83 13.57
C ILE A 91 -2.47 3.09 13.29
N TRP A 92 -2.70 2.78 12.01
CA TRP A 92 -3.71 1.82 11.57
C TRP A 92 -3.11 0.41 11.49
N SER A 93 -2.03 0.23 10.74
CA SER A 93 -1.32 -1.06 10.64
C SER A 93 0.19 -0.86 10.58
N TYR A 94 0.95 -1.92 10.82
CA TYR A 94 2.40 -1.85 10.96
C TYR A 94 3.08 -3.06 10.35
N GLY A 95 4.42 -3.05 10.35
CA GLY A 95 5.20 -4.10 9.71
C GLY A 95 5.27 -3.94 8.20
N TRP A 96 5.31 -2.70 7.72
CA TRP A 96 5.48 -2.36 6.30
C TRP A 96 6.92 -1.94 6.00
N ARG A 97 7.43 -2.27 4.82
CA ARG A 97 8.76 -1.83 4.37
C ARG A 97 8.70 -0.48 3.67
N ASN A 98 7.94 -0.39 2.60
CA ASN A 98 7.75 0.79 1.76
C ASN A 98 6.41 0.66 0.99
N PRO A 99 5.26 0.83 1.68
CA PRO A 99 3.94 0.69 1.07
C PRO A 99 3.73 1.82 0.06
N TRP A 100 4.01 1.52 -1.21
CA TRP A 100 4.15 2.51 -2.29
C TRP A 100 2.80 3.01 -2.77
N ARG A 101 1.83 2.10 -2.88
CA ARG A 101 0.48 2.38 -3.35
C ARG A 101 -0.52 1.68 -2.46
N ILE A 102 -1.46 2.47 -1.96
CA ILE A 102 -2.61 2.04 -1.17
C ILE A 102 -3.83 2.45 -1.96
N SER A 103 -4.72 1.49 -2.23
CA SER A 103 -6.01 1.76 -2.87
C SER A 103 -7.12 1.01 -2.14
N PHE A 104 -8.29 1.63 -2.14
CA PHE A 104 -9.52 0.98 -1.71
C PHE A 104 -10.32 0.62 -2.94
N ASP A 105 -10.81 -0.61 -2.99
CA ASP A 105 -11.80 -1.00 -3.98
C ASP A 105 -13.09 -0.21 -3.71
N ARG A 106 -13.48 0.66 -4.66
CA ARG A 106 -14.65 1.53 -4.51
C ARG A 106 -15.97 0.77 -4.35
N ALA A 107 -16.05 -0.49 -4.76
CA ALA A 107 -17.27 -1.29 -4.65
C ALA A 107 -17.39 -2.02 -3.33
N THR A 108 -16.27 -2.50 -2.76
CA THR A 108 -16.26 -3.34 -1.55
C THR A 108 -15.71 -2.64 -0.32
N GLY A 109 -14.86 -1.62 -0.50
CA GLY A 109 -14.10 -0.98 0.56
C GLY A 109 -12.85 -1.75 0.97
N ASP A 110 -12.49 -2.83 0.27
CA ASP A 110 -11.30 -3.61 0.58
C ASP A 110 -10.04 -2.80 0.27
N MET A 111 -9.02 -2.89 1.13
CA MET A 111 -7.74 -2.22 0.94
C MET A 111 -6.74 -3.16 0.27
N TYR A 112 -6.07 -2.67 -0.76
CA TYR A 112 -4.91 -3.30 -1.38
C TYR A 112 -3.67 -2.42 -1.20
N VAL A 113 -2.53 -3.05 -0.96
CA VAL A 113 -1.25 -2.36 -0.77
C VAL A 113 -0.19 -3.04 -1.61
N GLY A 114 0.55 -2.27 -2.42
CA GLY A 114 1.80 -2.74 -3.00
C GLY A 114 2.96 -2.31 -2.10
N ASP A 115 3.65 -3.27 -1.49
CA ASP A 115 4.81 -3.02 -0.64
C ASP A 115 6.11 -3.45 -1.33
N VAL A 116 7.05 -2.51 -1.44
CA VAL A 116 8.31 -2.74 -2.16
C VAL A 116 9.24 -3.61 -1.32
N GLY A 117 9.75 -4.66 -1.94
CA GLY A 117 10.65 -5.66 -1.38
C GLY A 117 12.09 -5.22 -1.16
N GLN A 118 12.86 -6.04 -0.44
CA GLN A 118 14.25 -5.73 -0.09
C GLN A 118 15.27 -6.30 -1.08
N ASN A 119 15.30 -7.62 -1.20
CA ASN A 119 16.33 -8.38 -1.91
C ASN A 119 15.76 -9.32 -2.98
N GLN A 120 14.60 -9.94 -2.72
CA GLN A 120 14.16 -11.11 -3.47
C GLN A 120 12.70 -11.09 -3.87
N TYR A 121 11.81 -10.47 -3.10
CA TYR A 121 10.37 -10.58 -3.33
C TYR A 121 9.68 -9.24 -3.23
N GLU A 122 8.83 -8.96 -4.21
CA GLU A 122 7.85 -7.88 -4.16
C GLU A 122 6.47 -8.44 -3.83
N GLU A 123 5.61 -7.66 -3.15
CA GLU A 123 4.37 -8.20 -2.58
C GLU A 123 3.14 -7.30 -2.76
N ILE A 124 1.96 -7.95 -2.79
CA ILE A 124 0.65 -7.31 -2.68
C ILE A 124 -0.02 -7.82 -1.41
N ASP A 125 -0.41 -6.89 -0.56
CA ASP A 125 -1.15 -7.14 0.66
C ASP A 125 -2.61 -6.72 0.52
N PHE A 126 -3.45 -7.33 1.37
CA PHE A 126 -4.89 -7.15 1.35
C PHE A 126 -5.44 -7.02 2.77
N GLU A 127 -6.38 -6.10 2.96
CA GLU A 127 -7.18 -5.98 4.17
C GLU A 127 -8.66 -5.92 3.77
N VAL A 128 -9.48 -6.81 4.33
CA VAL A 128 -10.92 -6.82 4.05
C VAL A 128 -11.58 -5.56 4.62
N ALA A 129 -12.56 -5.01 3.90
CA ALA A 129 -13.34 -3.88 4.37
C ALA A 129 -13.89 -4.10 5.79
N GLY A 130 -13.75 -3.08 6.64
CA GLY A 130 -14.21 -3.13 8.03
C GLY A 130 -13.32 -3.96 8.97
N ALA A 131 -12.12 -4.35 8.55
CA ALA A 131 -11.11 -4.83 9.48
C ALA A 131 -10.87 -3.82 10.62
N PRO A 132 -10.54 -4.28 11.84
CA PRO A 132 -10.39 -3.40 13.00
C PRO A 132 -9.06 -2.63 13.01
N GLY A 133 -8.20 -2.82 12.01
CA GLY A 133 -6.81 -2.37 12.04
C GLY A 133 -5.99 -3.12 13.09
N GLY A 134 -4.73 -2.73 13.22
CA GLY A 134 -3.75 -3.28 14.16
C GLY A 134 -2.98 -4.49 13.62
N GLN A 135 -3.18 -4.81 12.33
CA GLN A 135 -2.51 -5.91 11.66
C GLN A 135 -0.99 -5.64 11.53
N ASN A 136 -0.21 -6.72 11.66
CA ASN A 136 1.24 -6.72 11.46
C ASN A 136 1.58 -7.42 10.14
N TYR A 137 2.02 -6.66 9.14
CA TYR A 137 2.37 -7.16 7.81
C TYR A 137 3.79 -7.72 7.72
N GLY A 138 4.46 -7.84 8.87
CA GLY A 138 5.57 -8.76 9.02
C GLY A 138 6.95 -8.19 8.70
N TRP A 139 7.11 -7.10 7.95
CA TRP A 139 8.44 -6.48 7.77
C TRP A 139 8.99 -6.00 9.12
N ARG A 140 10.23 -6.33 9.52
CA ARG A 140 11.32 -6.98 8.76
C ARG A 140 11.51 -8.48 9.00
N LEU A 141 10.56 -9.13 9.65
CA LEU A 141 10.58 -10.56 9.94
C LEU A 141 10.29 -11.38 8.69
N MET A 142 9.46 -10.84 7.78
CA MET A 142 9.09 -11.41 6.49
C MET A 142 9.65 -10.57 5.33
N GLU A 143 9.83 -11.20 4.18
CA GLU A 143 9.94 -10.58 2.86
C GLU A 143 9.13 -11.46 1.90
N GLY A 144 7.96 -11.00 1.46
CA GLY A 144 6.97 -11.87 0.84
C GLY A 144 6.46 -12.93 1.82
N LEU A 145 6.27 -14.15 1.32
CA LEU A 145 5.89 -15.34 2.07
C LEU A 145 7.06 -15.99 2.82
N HIS A 146 8.24 -15.36 2.83
CA HIS A 146 9.49 -15.94 3.31
C HIS A 146 10.00 -15.25 4.58
N CYS A 147 10.43 -16.06 5.56
CA CYS A 147 11.14 -15.51 6.72
C CYS A 147 12.43 -14.85 6.27
N PHE A 148 12.66 -13.64 6.75
CA PHE A 148 13.77 -12.80 6.32
C PHE A 148 14.79 -12.58 7.44
N ASN A 149 14.43 -11.81 8.48
CA ASN A 149 15.33 -11.46 9.56
C ASN A 149 14.66 -11.60 10.94
N PRO A 150 14.75 -12.78 11.59
CA PRO A 150 15.63 -13.92 11.27
C PRO A 150 15.14 -14.77 10.08
N SER A 151 16.06 -15.54 9.47
CA SER A 151 15.78 -16.42 8.32
C SER A 151 14.90 -17.63 8.64
N SER A 152 14.49 -17.79 9.90
CA SER A 152 13.53 -18.79 10.35
C SER A 152 12.58 -18.15 11.35
N CYS A 153 11.29 -18.30 11.10
CA CYS A 153 10.20 -17.71 11.84
C CYS A 153 8.95 -18.60 11.71
N ASP A 154 7.98 -18.39 12.59
CA ASP A 154 6.63 -18.95 12.49
C ASP A 154 5.66 -17.77 12.39
N PRO A 155 5.24 -17.38 11.17
CA PRO A 155 4.39 -16.21 10.97
C PRO A 155 3.07 -16.30 11.73
N ALA A 156 2.50 -17.50 11.83
CA ALA A 156 1.24 -17.71 12.54
C ALA A 156 1.42 -17.54 14.06
N ALA A 157 2.50 -18.07 14.63
CA ALA A 157 2.80 -17.88 16.05
C ALA A 157 3.12 -16.41 16.40
N LEU A 158 3.63 -15.65 15.43
CA LEU A 158 3.92 -14.22 15.55
C LEU A 158 2.71 -13.32 15.25
N GLY A 159 1.58 -13.88 14.80
CA GLY A 159 0.38 -13.14 14.43
C GLY A 159 0.58 -12.23 13.21
N LEU A 160 1.44 -12.64 12.28
CA LEU A 160 1.71 -11.89 11.05
C LEU A 160 0.62 -12.13 10.01
N VAL A 161 0.28 -11.07 9.29
CA VAL A 161 -0.51 -11.13 8.06
C VAL A 161 0.47 -11.31 6.91
N LEU A 162 0.23 -12.31 6.07
CA LEU A 162 1.03 -12.60 4.90
C LEU A 162 0.42 -11.95 3.65
N PRO A 163 1.24 -11.58 2.65
CA PRO A 163 0.73 -11.04 1.40
C PRO A 163 -0.13 -12.05 0.66
N VAL A 164 -1.04 -11.53 -0.17
CA VAL A 164 -1.95 -12.33 -0.99
C VAL A 164 -1.38 -12.67 -2.37
N ALA A 165 -0.33 -11.97 -2.78
CA ALA A 165 0.49 -12.29 -3.94
C ALA A 165 1.92 -11.82 -3.74
N GLU A 166 2.87 -12.52 -4.35
CA GLU A 166 4.27 -12.12 -4.43
C GLU A 166 4.85 -12.45 -5.82
N TYR A 167 5.96 -11.83 -6.18
CA TYR A 167 6.80 -12.27 -7.28
C TYR A 167 8.27 -12.01 -6.98
N ASP A 168 9.14 -12.87 -7.51
CA ASP A 168 10.57 -12.78 -7.26
C ASP A 168 11.28 -11.73 -8.14
N HIS A 169 12.49 -11.34 -7.72
CA HIS A 169 13.33 -10.37 -8.42
C HIS A 169 13.90 -10.85 -9.77
N GLY A 170 13.63 -12.10 -10.16
CA GLY A 170 13.83 -12.60 -11.53
C GLY A 170 12.74 -12.14 -12.49
N GLN A 171 11.58 -11.72 -11.98
CA GLN A 171 10.42 -11.25 -12.77
C GLN A 171 10.26 -9.72 -12.74
N GLY A 172 10.59 -9.06 -11.63
CA GLY A 172 10.52 -7.61 -11.45
C GLY A 172 11.51 -7.10 -10.41
N CYS A 173 11.42 -5.86 -9.97
CA CYS A 173 12.31 -5.36 -8.91
C CYS A 173 11.75 -4.24 -8.02
N SER A 174 10.52 -3.81 -8.28
CA SER A 174 9.85 -2.78 -7.49
C SER A 174 8.37 -2.78 -7.85
N VAL A 175 7.53 -3.37 -7.01
CA VAL A 175 6.07 -3.32 -7.19
C VAL A 175 5.56 -1.90 -7.05
N THR A 176 4.65 -1.54 -7.94
CA THR A 176 3.98 -0.23 -7.92
C THR A 176 2.61 -0.31 -7.25
N GLY A 177 2.05 -1.51 -7.07
CA GLY A 177 0.64 -1.70 -6.69
C GLY A 177 -0.31 -1.22 -7.80
N GLY A 178 -1.57 -0.95 -7.49
CA GLY A 178 -2.53 -0.41 -8.44
C GLY A 178 -3.95 -0.30 -7.90
N TYR A 179 -4.95 -0.76 -8.65
CA TYR A 179 -6.39 -0.57 -8.38
C TYR A 179 -7.23 -1.78 -8.82
N ALA A 180 -8.34 -1.99 -8.12
CA ALA A 180 -9.39 -2.91 -8.56
C ALA A 180 -10.18 -2.26 -9.70
N TYR A 181 -10.30 -2.96 -10.83
CA TYR A 181 -11.03 -2.45 -11.99
C TYR A 181 -12.53 -2.43 -11.71
N ARG A 182 -13.13 -1.24 -11.80
CA ARG A 182 -14.57 -0.99 -11.62
C ARG A 182 -15.16 -0.18 -12.78
N GLY A 183 -14.45 -0.16 -13.91
CA GLY A 183 -14.84 0.50 -15.14
C GLY A 183 -15.95 -0.23 -15.89
N GLN A 184 -16.54 0.46 -16.85
CA GLN A 184 -17.65 -0.04 -17.66
C GLN A 184 -17.22 -0.49 -19.05
N GLN A 185 -16.04 -0.06 -19.52
CA GLN A 185 -15.55 -0.38 -20.85
C GLN A 185 -15.25 -1.88 -21.00
N PHE A 186 -14.74 -2.52 -19.96
CA PHE A 186 -14.37 -3.95 -19.95
C PHE A 186 -15.03 -4.69 -18.78
N PRO A 187 -16.35 -5.00 -18.84
CA PRO A 187 -17.07 -5.61 -17.72
C PRO A 187 -16.53 -6.97 -17.25
N ASN A 188 -15.79 -7.67 -18.12
CA ASN A 188 -15.13 -8.94 -17.78
C ASN A 188 -13.91 -8.78 -16.86
N LEU A 189 -13.45 -7.55 -16.64
CA LEU A 189 -12.36 -7.22 -15.73
C LEU A 189 -12.86 -6.76 -14.35
N ASP A 190 -14.18 -6.66 -14.15
CA ASP A 190 -14.76 -6.20 -12.88
C ASP A 190 -14.21 -6.97 -11.67
N GLY A 191 -13.67 -6.23 -10.71
CA GLY A 191 -13.09 -6.75 -9.47
C GLY A 191 -11.70 -7.37 -9.59
N ILE A 192 -11.08 -7.36 -10.77
CA ILE A 192 -9.67 -7.72 -10.92
C ILE A 192 -8.81 -6.57 -10.42
N TYR A 193 -7.93 -6.84 -9.46
CA TYR A 193 -6.91 -5.91 -9.00
C TYR A 193 -5.72 -5.91 -9.95
N PHE A 194 -5.52 -4.80 -10.66
CA PHE A 194 -4.37 -4.59 -11.53
C PHE A 194 -3.23 -3.97 -10.73
N TYR A 195 -2.03 -4.51 -10.92
CA TYR A 195 -0.79 -3.95 -10.38
C TYR A 195 0.36 -4.23 -11.34
N GLY A 196 1.43 -3.46 -11.21
CA GLY A 196 2.58 -3.60 -12.10
C GLY A 196 3.91 -3.41 -11.40
N ASP A 197 4.97 -3.66 -12.16
CA ASP A 197 6.35 -3.50 -11.72
C ASP A 197 7.01 -2.31 -12.42
N TYR A 198 7.67 -1.45 -11.64
CA TYR A 198 8.36 -0.27 -12.14
C TYR A 198 9.54 -0.60 -13.05
N CYS A 199 10.25 -1.71 -12.81
CA CYS A 199 11.50 -2.04 -13.49
C CYS A 199 11.25 -2.69 -14.86
N THR A 200 10.24 -3.54 -14.94
CA THR A 200 9.98 -4.38 -16.12
C THR A 200 8.74 -3.97 -16.91
N GLY A 201 7.84 -3.18 -16.33
CA GLY A 201 6.58 -2.81 -16.98
C GLY A 201 5.59 -3.96 -17.13
N LEU A 202 5.86 -5.10 -16.47
CA LEU A 202 4.90 -6.20 -16.35
C LEU A 202 3.69 -5.77 -15.53
N ILE A 203 2.51 -6.27 -15.92
CA ILE A 203 1.25 -5.98 -15.27
C ILE A 203 0.51 -7.29 -15.03
N TRP A 204 0.11 -7.49 -13.79
CA TRP A 204 -0.64 -8.65 -13.33
C TRP A 204 -2.07 -8.26 -12.96
N GLY A 205 -2.95 -9.26 -13.04
CA GLY A 205 -4.26 -9.24 -12.43
C GLY A 205 -4.29 -10.20 -11.26
N LEU A 206 -4.84 -9.74 -10.15
CA LEU A 206 -5.11 -10.51 -8.94
C LEU A 206 -6.62 -10.53 -8.69
N ARG A 207 -7.18 -11.71 -8.41
CA ARG A 207 -8.60 -11.87 -8.13
C ARG A 207 -8.79 -12.73 -6.89
N ARG A 208 -9.68 -12.29 -6.02
CA ARG A 208 -10.16 -13.09 -4.90
C ARG A 208 -11.33 -13.96 -5.35
N GLU A 209 -11.20 -15.27 -5.18
CA GLU A 209 -12.23 -16.24 -5.52
C GLU A 209 -13.29 -16.35 -4.41
N ALA A 210 -14.43 -16.95 -4.74
CA ALA A 210 -15.56 -17.06 -3.82
C ALA A 210 -15.25 -17.90 -2.55
N ASP A 211 -14.27 -18.79 -2.62
CA ASP A 211 -13.79 -19.58 -1.47
C ASP A 211 -12.73 -18.83 -0.64
N GLY A 212 -12.39 -17.59 -1.02
CA GLY A 212 -11.41 -16.74 -0.37
C GLY A 212 -9.96 -16.96 -0.85
N SER A 213 -9.72 -17.92 -1.76
CA SER A 213 -8.41 -18.10 -2.38
C SER A 213 -8.10 -16.98 -3.39
N TRP A 214 -6.84 -16.86 -3.78
CA TRP A 214 -6.37 -15.84 -4.71
C TRP A 214 -5.88 -16.47 -6.00
N SER A 215 -6.26 -15.89 -7.13
CA SER A 215 -5.74 -16.22 -8.45
C SER A 215 -4.96 -15.03 -9.02
N GLN A 216 -3.75 -15.30 -9.50
CA GLN A 216 -2.85 -14.30 -10.07
C GLN A 216 -2.48 -14.72 -11.49
N ALA A 217 -2.45 -13.77 -12.41
CA ALA A 217 -1.94 -13.99 -13.77
C ALA A 217 -1.25 -12.72 -14.29
N GLN A 218 -0.15 -12.89 -15.03
CA GLN A 218 0.38 -11.81 -15.84
C GLN A 218 -0.61 -11.55 -16.98
N LEU A 219 -1.15 -10.34 -17.06
CA LEU A 219 -2.18 -9.98 -18.04
C LEU A 219 -1.58 -9.18 -19.20
N LEU A 220 -0.66 -8.27 -18.91
CA LEU A 220 -0.07 -7.37 -19.89
C LEU A 220 1.43 -7.23 -19.63
N SER A 221 2.15 -6.79 -20.66
CA SER A 221 3.51 -6.29 -20.54
C SER A 221 3.58 -4.99 -21.31
N SER A 222 4.10 -3.96 -20.64
CA SER A 222 4.41 -2.68 -21.24
C SER A 222 5.93 -2.51 -21.32
N ASP A 223 6.37 -1.53 -22.09
CA ASP A 223 7.76 -1.05 -22.14
C ASP A 223 7.99 0.15 -21.19
N ARG A 224 7.07 0.35 -20.22
CA ARG A 224 6.99 1.55 -19.39
C ARG A 224 7.58 1.34 -18.01
N ARG A 225 8.10 2.42 -17.42
CA ARG A 225 8.48 2.45 -16.01
C ARG A 225 7.29 2.89 -15.19
N ILE A 226 6.46 1.92 -14.83
CA ILE A 226 5.16 2.15 -14.19
C ILE A 226 5.40 2.74 -12.80
N SER A 227 5.25 4.05 -12.66
CA SER A 227 5.52 4.79 -11.42
C SER A 227 4.27 4.95 -10.53
N SER A 228 3.09 4.91 -11.15
CA SER A 228 1.80 4.91 -10.47
C SER A 228 0.73 4.30 -11.36
N PHE A 229 -0.43 4.05 -10.78
CA PHE A 229 -1.70 3.93 -11.48
C PHE A 229 -2.61 5.09 -11.06
N GLY A 230 -3.71 5.27 -11.78
CA GLY A 230 -4.81 6.14 -11.42
C GLY A 230 -6.14 5.54 -11.89
N GLU A 231 -7.24 6.02 -11.34
CA GLU A 231 -8.58 5.61 -11.72
C GLU A 231 -9.43 6.87 -11.91
N ASP A 232 -10.27 6.91 -12.94
CA ASP A 232 -11.19 8.04 -13.14
C ASP A 232 -12.54 7.85 -12.42
N GLU A 233 -13.43 8.83 -12.55
CA GLU A 233 -14.77 8.80 -11.95
C GLU A 233 -15.62 7.63 -12.47
N THR A 234 -15.34 7.12 -13.67
CA THR A 234 -16.08 6.00 -14.27
C THR A 234 -15.51 4.63 -13.91
N GLY A 235 -14.35 4.58 -13.28
CA GLY A 235 -13.69 3.35 -12.82
C GLY A 235 -12.68 2.79 -13.81
N GLU A 236 -12.37 3.54 -14.87
CA GLU A 236 -11.33 3.14 -15.81
C GLU A 236 -9.94 3.38 -15.21
N ILE A 237 -9.05 2.41 -15.40
CA ILE A 237 -7.70 2.44 -14.84
C ILE A 237 -6.70 2.95 -15.87
N TYR A 238 -5.80 3.81 -15.39
CA TYR A 238 -4.68 4.37 -16.13
C TYR A 238 -3.36 3.98 -15.47
N LEU A 239 -2.33 3.76 -16.27
CA LEU A 239 -0.94 3.66 -15.83
C LEU A 239 -0.20 4.97 -16.05
N VAL A 240 0.72 5.29 -15.15
CA VAL A 240 1.56 6.49 -15.21
C VAL A 240 3.02 6.06 -15.34
N ASP A 241 3.61 6.34 -16.50
CA ASP A 241 5.03 6.14 -16.74
C ASP A 241 5.84 7.27 -16.08
N GLN A 242 7.00 6.94 -15.53
CA GLN A 242 7.92 7.91 -14.93
C GLN A 242 8.31 9.04 -15.90
N SER A 243 8.28 8.78 -17.22
CA SER A 243 8.54 9.80 -18.24
C SER A 243 7.42 10.84 -18.41
N GLY A 244 6.27 10.63 -17.75
CA GLY A 244 5.11 11.52 -17.75
C GLY A 244 3.96 11.09 -18.66
N ALA A 245 4.05 9.92 -19.31
CA ALA A 245 2.95 9.39 -20.10
C ALA A 245 1.84 8.79 -19.21
N ILE A 246 0.59 8.98 -19.62
CA ILE A 246 -0.60 8.36 -19.00
C ILE A 246 -1.26 7.50 -20.06
N LEU A 247 -1.48 6.22 -19.76
CA LEU A 247 -2.05 5.25 -20.71
C LEU A 247 -3.22 4.50 -20.08
N SER A 248 -4.31 4.31 -20.83
CA SER A 248 -5.48 3.54 -20.38
C SER A 248 -5.18 2.05 -20.45
N ILE A 249 -5.62 1.29 -19.44
CA ILE A 249 -5.64 -0.17 -19.53
C ILE A 249 -6.72 -0.56 -20.55
N GLY A 250 -6.32 -1.16 -21.67
CA GLY A 250 -7.23 -1.63 -22.73
C GLY A 250 -7.39 -0.71 -23.96
N GLY A 251 -6.68 0.41 -24.05
CA GLY A 251 -6.61 1.23 -25.26
C GLY A 251 -5.40 0.86 -26.14
N GLU A 252 -5.62 0.70 -27.45
CA GLU A 252 -4.55 0.75 -28.47
C GLU A 252 -3.96 2.16 -28.61
#